data_AF-A0A091NDJ7-F1
#
_entry.id   AF-A0A091NDJ7-F1
#
_cell.length_a   1.000
_cell.length_b   1.000
_cell.length_c   1.000
_cell.angle_alpha   90.00
_cell.angle_beta   90.00
_cell.angle_gamma   90.00
#
_symmetry.space_group_name_H-M   'P 1'
#
loop_
_entity.id
_entity.type
_entity.pdbx_description
1 polymer ?
#
loop_
_entity_poly.entity_id
_entity_poly.type
_entity_poly.pdbx_seq_one_letter_code
_entity_poly.pdbx_strand_id
1 'polypeptide(L)'
;LFTGIKDFVACNHLRSYKYYSDSIIYPDGFLGYPCASYELFQAGNCFPCPEGGCPNMGHYADKFKEKFKNDFVKLYLNTGEAKDFPLWRYKVTVTLSGKSKVRGYVNVALYGTDGNTKQYQITTGTLKPDNTYTAFIDAETNVGKITKVKFLWNNNWISPFYPKLGAATITVEAGQN
;
A
#
# COMPACT_ATOMS: atom_id res chain seq x y z
N LEU A 1 -1.59 20.15 32.09
CA LEU A 1 -2.42 20.95 31.16
C LEU A 1 -1.50 21.68 30.20
N PHE A 2 -1.75 21.57 28.89
CA PHE A 2 -1.00 22.32 27.87
C PHE A 2 -1.40 23.80 27.96
N THR A 3 -0.42 24.68 28.17
CA THR A 3 -0.67 26.11 28.43
C THR A 3 -0.88 26.96 27.16
N GLY A 4 -0.80 26.40 25.95
CA GLY A 4 -1.29 27.04 24.72
C GLY A 4 -0.57 28.33 24.26
N ILE A 5 0.56 28.70 24.87
CA ILE A 5 1.23 30.00 24.66
C ILE A 5 2.26 29.97 23.51
N LYS A 6 2.37 28.87 22.77
CA LYS A 6 3.24 28.72 21.59
C LYS A 6 2.52 27.94 20.51
N ASP A 7 2.68 28.35 19.25
CA ASP A 7 2.25 27.58 18.10
C ASP A 7 2.94 26.21 18.13
N PHE A 8 2.15 25.19 18.46
CA PHE A 8 2.58 23.81 18.48
C PHE A 8 1.89 23.10 17.34
N VAL A 9 2.67 22.47 16.45
CA VAL A 9 2.13 21.56 15.44
C VAL A 9 1.71 20.27 16.16
N ALA A 10 0.59 20.36 16.88
CA ALA A 10 0.00 19.26 17.64
C ALA A 10 -0.46 18.11 16.75
N CYS A 11 -0.56 18.33 15.43
CA CYS A 11 -1.14 17.39 14.48
C CYS A 11 -0.58 15.98 14.66
N ASN A 12 0.75 15.81 14.68
CA ASN A 12 1.40 14.51 14.86
C ASN A 12 1.10 13.90 16.23
N HIS A 13 1.16 14.70 17.30
CA HIS A 13 0.86 14.22 18.65
C HIS A 13 -0.60 13.71 18.77
N LEU A 14 -1.54 14.38 18.08
CA LEU A 14 -2.94 14.03 18.08
C LEU A 14 -3.29 12.86 17.14
N ARG A 15 -2.36 12.37 16.30
CA ARG A 15 -2.65 11.25 15.38
C ARG A 15 -2.86 9.92 16.09
N SER A 16 -2.20 9.68 17.22
CA SER A 16 -2.26 8.41 17.96
C SER A 16 -3.70 8.00 18.32
N TYR A 17 -4.44 8.87 19.01
CA TYR A 17 -5.83 8.56 19.39
C TYR A 17 -6.80 8.63 18.21
N LYS A 18 -6.48 9.41 17.16
CA LYS A 18 -7.28 9.43 15.93
C LYS A 18 -7.22 8.09 15.20
N TYR A 19 -6.03 7.51 15.07
CA TYR A 19 -5.86 6.18 14.51
C TYR A 19 -6.48 5.11 15.39
N TYR A 20 -6.34 5.22 16.72
CA TYR A 20 -7.03 4.31 17.63
C TYR A 20 -8.55 4.38 17.45
N SER A 21 -9.14 5.57 17.37
CA SER A 21 -10.58 5.76 17.17
C SER A 21 -11.06 5.13 15.86
N ASP A 22 -10.35 5.36 14.75
CA ASP A 22 -10.73 4.77 13.47
C ASP A 22 -10.53 3.23 13.46
N SER A 23 -9.54 2.71 14.20
CA SER A 23 -9.30 1.26 14.29
C SER A 23 -10.44 0.47 14.95
N ILE A 24 -11.33 1.15 15.69
CA ILE A 24 -12.55 0.53 16.23
C ILE A 24 -13.53 0.20 15.09
N ILE A 25 -13.64 1.12 14.12
CA ILE A 25 -14.56 1.04 12.98
C ILE A 25 -13.99 0.19 11.85
N TYR A 26 -12.67 0.21 11.67
CA TYR A 26 -11.95 -0.50 10.60
C TYR A 26 -11.04 -1.60 11.18
N PRO A 27 -11.59 -2.79 11.51
CA PRO A 27 -10.86 -3.85 12.18
C PRO A 27 -9.73 -4.47 11.36
N ASP A 28 -9.71 -4.28 10.04
CA ASP A 28 -8.74 -4.83 9.09
C ASP A 28 -7.85 -3.75 8.44
N GLY A 29 -8.18 -2.47 8.62
CA GLY A 29 -7.56 -1.35 7.91
C GLY A 29 -6.24 -0.83 8.51
N PHE A 30 -5.76 -1.42 9.60
CA PHE A 30 -4.55 -1.01 10.30
C PHE A 30 -3.62 -2.19 10.56
N LEU A 31 -3.28 -2.93 9.51
CA LEU A 31 -2.47 -4.14 9.59
C LEU A 31 -0.97 -3.80 9.77
N GLY A 32 -0.38 -4.19 10.90
CA GLY A 32 1.02 -3.91 11.24
C GLY A 32 1.97 -5.05 10.85
N TYR A 33 2.93 -4.75 9.98
CA TYR A 33 3.90 -5.73 9.47
C TYR A 33 5.13 -5.79 10.38
N PRO A 34 5.48 -6.96 10.95
CA PRO A 34 6.73 -7.13 11.69
C PRO A 34 7.92 -6.87 10.77
N CYS A 35 8.75 -5.89 11.13
CA CYS A 35 9.89 -5.51 10.30
C CYS A 35 11.02 -4.95 11.16
N ALA A 36 12.26 -4.99 10.67
CA ALA A 36 13.40 -4.46 11.42
C ALA A 36 13.49 -2.92 11.35
N SER A 37 13.02 -2.31 10.26
CA SER A 37 12.98 -0.86 10.09
C SER A 37 11.86 -0.43 9.13
N TYR A 38 11.53 0.86 9.14
CA TYR A 38 10.52 1.41 8.24
C TYR A 38 11.00 1.42 6.78
N GLU A 39 12.29 1.60 6.54
CA GLU A 39 12.89 1.59 5.21
C GLU A 39 12.78 0.21 4.56
N LEU A 40 13.01 -0.86 5.34
CA LEU A 40 12.81 -2.23 4.87
C LEU A 40 11.34 -2.54 4.60
N PHE A 41 10.43 -2.00 5.41
CA PHE A 41 8.99 -2.10 5.17
C PHE A 41 8.59 -1.39 3.86
N GLN A 42 9.11 -0.19 3.62
CA GLN A 42 8.88 0.59 2.40
C GLN A 42 9.44 -0.10 1.15
N ALA A 43 10.61 -0.76 1.28
CA ALA A 43 11.19 -1.59 0.22
C ALA A 43 10.44 -2.92 0.00
N GLY A 44 9.51 -3.28 0.89
CA GLY A 44 8.65 -4.45 0.77
C GLY A 44 9.24 -5.75 1.28
N ASN A 45 10.31 -5.69 2.07
CA ASN A 45 11.01 -6.86 2.61
C ASN A 45 10.20 -7.62 3.67
N CYS A 46 9.13 -7.02 4.18
CA CYS A 46 8.33 -7.51 5.31
C CYS A 46 6.87 -7.75 4.89
N PHE A 47 6.66 -8.19 3.65
CA PHE A 47 5.36 -8.44 3.05
C PHE A 47 5.36 -9.83 2.37
N PRO A 48 4.24 -10.58 2.38
CA PRO A 48 2.96 -10.28 3.05
C PRO A 48 3.06 -10.50 4.56
N CYS A 49 1.93 -10.60 5.25
CA CYS A 49 1.92 -11.05 6.63
C CYS A 49 2.57 -12.43 6.78
N PRO A 50 3.24 -12.71 7.92
CA PRO A 50 3.79 -14.03 8.18
C PRO A 50 2.70 -15.07 8.40
N GLU A 51 3.10 -16.34 8.47
CA GLU A 51 2.23 -17.43 8.89
C GLU A 51 1.68 -17.13 10.30
N GLY A 52 0.35 -17.08 10.43
CA GLY A 52 -0.35 -16.58 11.61
C GLY A 52 -0.85 -15.13 11.52
N GLY A 53 -0.61 -14.43 10.41
CA GLY A 53 -1.16 -13.10 10.16
C GLY A 53 -0.41 -11.97 10.87
N CYS A 54 -0.86 -10.75 10.62
CA CYS A 54 -0.29 -9.55 11.23
C CYS A 54 -1.21 -8.99 12.32
N PRO A 55 -0.64 -8.43 13.40
CA PRO A 55 -1.40 -7.69 14.39
C PRO A 55 -2.04 -6.42 13.82
N ASN A 56 -3.23 -6.10 14.31
CA ASN A 56 -3.86 -4.81 14.06
C ASN A 56 -3.28 -3.76 15.01
N MET A 57 -2.96 -2.58 14.50
CA MET A 57 -2.72 -1.41 15.35
C MET A 57 -4.06 -0.91 15.91
N GLY A 58 -4.11 -0.61 17.21
CA GLY A 58 -5.26 0.01 17.86
C GLY A 58 -6.15 -0.98 18.62
N HIS A 59 -7.47 -0.85 18.46
CA HIS A 59 -8.46 -1.50 19.33
C HIS A 59 -8.34 -3.02 19.38
N TYR A 60 -8.03 -3.66 18.25
CA TYR A 60 -7.97 -5.11 18.10
C TYR A 60 -6.55 -5.70 18.21
N ALA A 61 -5.58 -4.93 18.72
CA ALA A 61 -4.19 -5.40 18.88
C ALA A 61 -4.07 -6.59 19.86
N ASP A 62 -4.98 -6.67 20.83
CA ASP A 62 -5.06 -7.70 21.86
C ASP A 62 -5.32 -9.11 21.30
N LYS A 63 -5.89 -9.23 20.10
CA LYS A 63 -6.02 -10.51 19.37
C LYS A 63 -4.68 -11.21 19.15
N PHE A 64 -3.57 -10.46 19.17
CA PHE A 64 -2.21 -10.96 18.97
C PHE A 64 -1.38 -11.04 20.25
N LYS A 65 -1.97 -10.78 21.43
CA LYS A 65 -1.26 -10.77 22.73
C LYS A 65 -0.48 -12.06 23.00
N GLU A 66 -0.99 -13.20 22.55
CA GLU A 66 -0.38 -14.50 22.84
C GLU A 66 0.80 -14.83 21.91
N LYS A 67 0.94 -14.10 20.81
CA LYS A 67 2.04 -14.31 19.84
C LYS A 67 3.31 -13.54 20.21
N PHE A 68 3.18 -12.49 21.01
CA PHE A 68 4.28 -11.59 21.35
C PHE A 68 4.57 -11.57 22.86
N LYS A 69 4.68 -12.75 23.47
CA LYS A 69 4.71 -12.90 24.94
C LYS A 69 5.96 -12.32 25.62
N ASN A 70 7.11 -12.23 24.94
CA ASN A 70 8.37 -11.88 25.60
C ASN A 70 9.32 -10.97 24.81
N ASP A 71 8.96 -10.54 23.60
CA ASP A 71 9.85 -9.75 22.74
C ASP A 71 9.25 -8.38 22.42
N PHE A 72 10.09 -7.34 22.47
CA PHE A 72 9.74 -6.04 21.92
C PHE A 72 9.69 -6.16 20.40
N VAL A 73 8.47 -6.18 19.83
CA VAL A 73 8.27 -6.30 18.38
C VAL A 73 7.94 -4.94 17.78
N LYS A 74 8.70 -4.57 16.75
CA LYS A 74 8.42 -3.39 15.92
C LYS A 74 7.52 -3.78 14.76
N LEU A 75 6.42 -3.07 14.64
CA LEU A 75 5.43 -3.23 13.58
C LEU A 75 5.38 -1.94 12.78
N TYR A 76 5.24 -2.07 11.47
CA TYR A 76 5.20 -0.93 10.55
C TYR A 76 3.97 -1.03 9.65
N LEU A 77 3.34 0.12 9.40
CA LEU A 77 2.26 0.30 8.45
C LEU A 77 2.21 1.76 8.00
N ASN A 78 1.47 2.04 6.93
CA ASN A 78 1.15 3.40 6.51
C ASN A 78 -0.33 3.70 6.82
N THR A 79 -0.66 4.98 6.96
CA THR A 79 -2.03 5.47 7.14
C THR A 79 -2.34 6.58 6.14
N GLY A 80 -3.62 6.80 5.86
CA GLY A 80 -4.08 7.93 5.05
C GLY A 80 -3.64 9.27 5.64
N GLU A 81 -3.46 10.25 4.76
CA GLU A 81 -3.10 11.62 5.18
C GLU A 81 -4.26 12.35 5.87
N ALA A 82 -5.50 11.97 5.56
CA ALA A 82 -6.74 12.53 6.11
C ALA A 82 -7.70 11.41 6.52
N LYS A 83 -8.75 11.77 7.27
CA LYS A 83 -9.78 10.83 7.68
C LYS A 83 -10.62 10.39 6.45
N ASP A 84 -10.96 9.12 6.26
CA ASP A 84 -10.63 7.96 7.10
C ASP A 84 -9.17 7.50 6.90
N PHE A 85 -8.48 7.13 8.00
CA PHE A 85 -7.05 6.79 7.96
C PHE A 85 -6.64 5.35 7.55
N PRO A 86 -7.51 4.32 7.47
CA PRO A 86 -7.06 2.96 7.21
C PRO A 86 -6.50 2.82 5.80
N LEU A 87 -5.53 1.91 5.63
CA LEU A 87 -5.00 1.54 4.32
C LEU A 87 -4.80 0.02 4.23
N TRP A 88 -5.07 -0.52 3.04
CA TRP A 88 -4.87 -1.93 2.72
C TRP A 88 -3.68 -2.08 1.76
N ARG A 89 -2.64 -2.79 2.21
CA ARG A 89 -1.40 -2.94 1.45
C ARG A 89 -1.50 -4.11 0.47
N TYR A 90 -1.08 -3.86 -0.78
CA TYR A 90 -0.98 -4.86 -1.84
C TYR A 90 0.39 -4.81 -2.49
N LYS A 91 0.89 -5.96 -2.92
CA LYS A 91 2.04 -6.04 -3.83
C LYS A 91 1.53 -6.26 -5.24
N VAL A 92 1.94 -5.38 -6.14
CA VAL A 92 1.56 -5.43 -7.56
C VAL A 92 2.80 -5.65 -8.38
N THR A 93 2.81 -6.72 -9.17
CA THR A 93 3.90 -7.06 -10.08
C THR A 93 3.37 -7.04 -11.51
N VAL A 94 4.01 -6.24 -12.37
CA VAL A 94 3.60 -5.99 -13.76
C VAL A 94 4.72 -6.41 -14.69
N THR A 95 4.45 -7.34 -15.60
CA THR A 95 5.34 -7.65 -16.73
C THR A 95 4.82 -6.92 -17.97
N LEU A 96 5.64 -6.05 -18.56
CA LEU A 96 5.22 -5.22 -19.68
C LEU A 96 5.18 -6.00 -20.99
N SER A 97 4.33 -5.56 -21.92
CA SER A 97 4.28 -6.05 -23.30
C SER A 97 4.32 -4.87 -24.29
N GLY A 98 4.89 -5.08 -25.46
CA GLY A 98 5.01 -4.03 -26.48
C GLY A 98 6.11 -4.32 -27.50
N LYS A 99 6.28 -3.40 -28.46
CA LYS A 99 7.27 -3.57 -29.54
C LYS A 99 8.61 -2.87 -29.27
N SER A 100 8.58 -1.79 -28.49
CA SER A 100 9.73 -0.91 -28.30
C SER A 100 9.76 -0.36 -26.88
N LYS A 101 10.97 -0.06 -26.39
CA LYS A 101 11.13 0.68 -25.13
C LYS A 101 10.55 2.10 -25.25
N VAL A 102 9.91 2.56 -24.19
CA VAL A 102 9.35 3.93 -24.10
C VAL A 102 9.77 4.58 -22.78
N ARG A 103 9.60 5.90 -22.67
CA ARG A 103 9.81 6.64 -21.42
C ARG A 103 8.47 7.15 -20.91
N GLY A 104 8.16 6.88 -19.64
CA GLY A 104 6.87 7.22 -19.07
C GLY A 104 6.68 6.60 -17.68
N TYR A 105 5.43 6.48 -17.26
CA TYR A 105 5.07 5.82 -16.01
C TYR A 105 3.92 4.83 -16.23
N VAL A 106 3.84 3.85 -15.34
CA VAL A 106 2.81 2.81 -15.33
C VAL A 106 2.02 2.94 -14.04
N ASN A 107 0.70 2.99 -14.18
CA ASN A 107 -0.23 2.94 -13.08
C ASN A 107 -1.10 1.68 -13.17
N VAL A 108 -1.53 1.19 -12.00
CA VAL A 108 -2.50 0.10 -11.88
C VAL A 108 -3.64 0.51 -10.96
N ALA A 109 -4.86 0.12 -11.30
CA ALA A 109 -6.03 0.18 -10.42
C ALA A 109 -6.62 -1.22 -10.23
N LEU A 110 -6.96 -1.56 -8.99
CA LEU A 110 -7.54 -2.85 -8.62
C LEU A 110 -9.06 -2.75 -8.56
N TYR A 111 -9.75 -3.79 -9.01
CA TYR A 111 -11.21 -3.92 -8.97
C TYR A 111 -11.53 -5.28 -8.36
N GLY A 112 -12.33 -5.29 -7.31
CA GLY A 112 -12.79 -6.51 -6.67
C GLY A 112 -14.27 -6.44 -6.30
N THR A 113 -14.70 -7.36 -5.45
CA THR A 113 -16.10 -7.49 -5.04
C THR A 113 -16.61 -6.28 -4.26
N ASP A 114 -15.72 -5.62 -3.52
CA ASP A 114 -16.11 -4.63 -2.52
C ASP A 114 -15.78 -3.19 -2.98
N GLY A 115 -15.28 -3.05 -4.21
CA GLY A 115 -15.02 -1.75 -4.82
C GLY A 115 -13.79 -1.74 -5.72
N ASN A 116 -13.25 -0.54 -5.94
CA ASN A 116 -12.04 -0.34 -6.74
C ASN A 116 -11.13 0.71 -6.10
N THR A 117 -9.84 0.58 -6.36
CA THR A 117 -8.86 1.59 -5.95
C THR A 117 -8.80 2.74 -6.93
N LYS A 118 -8.16 3.85 -6.53
CA LYS A 118 -7.58 4.80 -7.49
C LYS A 118 -6.40 4.15 -8.24
N GLN A 119 -5.80 4.91 -9.15
CA GLN A 119 -4.60 4.51 -9.86
C GLN A 119 -3.35 4.73 -9.01
N TYR A 120 -2.53 3.70 -8.87
CA TYR A 120 -1.25 3.75 -8.17
C TYR A 120 -0.10 3.56 -9.14
N GLN A 121 0.92 4.42 -9.04
CA GLN A 121 2.13 4.31 -9.85
C GLN A 121 2.97 3.11 -9.40
N ILE A 122 3.23 2.20 -10.34
CA ILE A 122 4.06 1.00 -10.14
C ILE A 122 5.51 1.29 -10.49
N THR A 123 5.74 2.02 -11.57
CA THR A 123 7.09 2.40 -12.00
C THR A 123 7.07 3.64 -12.86
N THR A 124 8.20 4.32 -12.93
CA THR A 124 8.44 5.48 -13.78
C THR A 124 9.86 5.43 -14.32
N GLY A 125 10.07 5.94 -15.53
CA GLY A 125 11.37 5.96 -16.21
C GLY A 125 11.33 5.25 -17.55
N THR A 126 12.35 4.42 -17.82
CA THR A 126 12.44 3.65 -19.08
C THR A 126 11.69 2.34 -18.94
N LEU A 127 10.58 2.24 -19.67
CA LEU A 127 9.68 1.10 -19.70
C LEU A 127 10.10 0.18 -20.86
N LYS A 128 10.55 -1.03 -20.53
CA LYS A 128 10.99 -2.03 -21.51
C LYS A 128 9.97 -3.16 -21.57
N PRO A 129 9.48 -3.55 -22.76
CA PRO A 129 8.73 -4.80 -22.92
C PRO A 129 9.48 -5.98 -22.31
N ASP A 130 8.73 -6.98 -21.83
CA ASP A 130 9.19 -8.22 -21.19
C ASP A 130 9.88 -8.04 -19.82
N ASN A 131 10.21 -6.80 -19.42
CA ASN A 131 10.67 -6.51 -18.07
C ASN A 131 9.51 -6.53 -17.07
N THR A 132 9.86 -6.92 -15.83
CA THR A 132 8.94 -6.98 -14.70
C THR A 132 9.25 -5.89 -13.68
N TYR A 133 8.21 -5.24 -13.18
CA TYR A 133 8.28 -4.16 -12.21
C TYR A 133 7.36 -4.47 -11.04
N THR A 134 7.82 -4.24 -9.81
CA THR A 134 7.05 -4.50 -8.59
C THR A 134 6.94 -3.22 -7.77
N ALA A 135 5.76 -2.98 -7.21
CA ALA A 135 5.52 -1.93 -6.24
C ALA A 135 4.59 -2.42 -5.13
N PHE A 136 4.70 -1.79 -3.97
CA PHE A 136 3.80 -1.97 -2.83
C PHE A 136 2.92 -0.74 -2.74
N ILE A 137 1.62 -0.94 -2.76
CA ILE A 137 0.62 0.13 -2.75
C ILE A 137 -0.19 0.01 -1.47
N ASP A 138 -0.50 1.15 -0.84
CA ASP A 138 -1.38 1.23 0.31
C ASP A 138 -2.68 1.91 -0.15
N ALA A 139 -3.74 1.12 -0.29
CA ALA A 139 -5.01 1.54 -0.86
C ALA A 139 -5.99 2.06 0.19
N GLU A 140 -6.75 3.11 -0.11
CA GLU A 140 -7.78 3.65 0.81
C GLU A 140 -9.03 2.75 0.91
N THR A 141 -9.06 1.62 0.21
CA THR A 141 -10.23 0.73 0.19
C THR A 141 -9.77 -0.72 0.09
N ASN A 142 -10.36 -1.57 0.92
CA ASN A 142 -10.33 -3.02 0.72
C ASN A 142 -11.19 -3.37 -0.49
N VAL A 143 -10.59 -3.90 -1.56
CA VAL A 143 -11.34 -4.28 -2.76
C VAL A 143 -11.97 -5.68 -2.65
N GLY A 144 -11.72 -6.40 -1.55
CA GLY A 144 -12.17 -7.77 -1.39
C GLY A 144 -11.50 -8.70 -2.40
N LYS A 145 -12.27 -9.67 -2.93
CA LYS A 145 -11.73 -10.59 -3.94
C LYS A 145 -11.48 -9.85 -5.25
N ILE A 146 -10.21 -9.71 -5.64
CA ILE A 146 -9.82 -9.06 -6.88
C ILE A 146 -10.36 -9.86 -8.07
N THR A 147 -11.10 -9.19 -8.94
CA THR A 147 -11.71 -9.77 -10.15
C THR A 147 -11.08 -9.22 -11.42
N LYS A 148 -10.55 -8.00 -11.35
CA LYS A 148 -10.00 -7.29 -12.50
C LYS A 148 -8.94 -6.30 -12.06
N VAL A 149 -7.99 -6.05 -12.96
CA VAL A 149 -7.01 -4.97 -12.85
C VAL A 149 -7.07 -4.11 -14.10
N LYS A 150 -6.81 -2.82 -13.96
CA LYS A 150 -6.64 -1.90 -15.08
C LYS A 150 -5.21 -1.40 -15.11
N PHE A 151 -4.56 -1.63 -16.24
CA PHE A 151 -3.26 -1.07 -16.59
C PHE A 151 -3.45 0.27 -17.28
N LEU A 152 -2.67 1.28 -16.88
CA LEU A 152 -2.53 2.51 -17.61
C LEU A 152 -1.04 2.83 -17.73
N TRP A 153 -0.61 3.29 -18.90
CA TRP A 153 0.69 3.91 -19.07
C TRP A 153 0.50 5.27 -19.72
N ASN A 154 1.38 6.20 -19.39
CA ASN A 154 1.37 7.53 -19.99
C ASN A 154 2.81 8.06 -20.09
N ASN A 155 3.00 9.08 -20.94
CA ASN A 155 4.25 9.79 -21.08
C ASN A 155 4.01 11.31 -20.96
N ASN A 156 5.04 12.05 -20.55
CA ASN A 156 4.96 13.52 -20.50
C ASN A 156 5.47 14.16 -21.80
N TRP A 157 5.57 13.38 -22.87
CA TRP A 157 6.18 13.80 -24.14
C TRP A 157 5.31 13.38 -25.32
N ILE A 158 4.98 14.34 -26.19
CA ILE A 158 4.22 14.08 -27.41
C ILE A 158 5.10 13.24 -28.35
N SER A 159 4.81 11.94 -28.44
CA SER A 159 5.53 11.04 -29.35
C SER A 159 4.81 10.98 -30.70
N PRO A 160 5.44 11.37 -31.81
CA PRO A 160 4.83 11.34 -33.14
C PRO A 160 4.50 9.91 -33.61
N PHE A 161 5.04 8.88 -32.95
CA PHE A 161 4.87 7.47 -33.31
C PHE A 161 3.76 6.77 -32.53
N TYR A 162 3.05 7.45 -31.62
CA TYR A 162 1.97 6.89 -30.78
C TYR A 162 2.25 5.45 -30.31
N PRO A 163 3.36 5.23 -29.56
CA PRO A 163 3.78 3.88 -29.20
C PRO A 163 2.68 3.19 -28.38
N LYS A 164 2.55 1.88 -28.51
CA LYS A 164 1.63 1.06 -27.70
C LYS A 164 2.43 0.26 -26.69
N LEU A 165 2.01 0.34 -25.43
CA LEU A 165 2.53 -0.44 -24.33
C LEU A 165 1.35 -1.09 -23.60
N GLY A 166 1.51 -2.33 -23.19
CA GLY A 166 0.55 -3.09 -22.40
C GLY A 166 1.23 -3.79 -21.24
N ALA A 167 0.45 -4.63 -20.56
CA ALA A 167 0.96 -5.61 -19.61
C ALA A 167 0.69 -7.01 -20.18
N ALA A 168 1.71 -7.86 -20.22
CA ALA A 168 1.55 -9.29 -20.49
C ALA A 168 0.88 -9.98 -19.31
N THR A 169 1.33 -9.66 -18.09
CA THR A 169 0.79 -10.19 -16.84
C THR A 169 0.77 -9.11 -15.78
N ILE A 170 -0.22 -9.19 -14.90
CA ILE A 170 -0.29 -8.42 -13.66
C ILE A 170 -0.69 -9.39 -12.57
N THR A 171 0.17 -9.55 -11.57
CA THR A 171 -0.14 -10.32 -10.37
C THR A 171 -0.32 -9.37 -9.20
N VAL A 172 -1.27 -9.71 -8.33
CA VAL A 172 -1.58 -8.93 -7.13
C VAL A 172 -1.64 -9.87 -5.95
N GLU A 173 -0.91 -9.53 -4.91
CA GLU A 173 -0.88 -10.23 -3.64
C GLU A 173 -1.40 -9.27 -2.57
N ALA A 174 -2.41 -9.68 -1.82
CA ALA A 174 -2.93 -8.92 -0.69
C ALA A 174 -2.02 -9.13 0.52
N GLY A 175 -1.86 -8.10 1.35
CA GLY A 175 -0.96 -8.19 2.51
C GLY A 175 -1.48 -9.08 3.64
N GLN A 176 -2.79 -9.23 3.73
CA GLN A 176 -3.43 -10.17 4.64
C GLN A 176 -3.46 -11.56 3.99
N ASN A 177 -2.85 -12.55 4.66
CA ASN A 177 -2.94 -13.97 4.29
C ASN A 177 -4.31 -14.56 4.66
#